data_AF-Q064F7-F1
#
_entry.id   AF-Q064F7-F1
#
_cell.length_a   1.000
_cell.length_b   1.000
_cell.length_c   1.000
_cell.angle_alpha   90.00
_cell.angle_beta   90.00
_cell.angle_gamma   90.00
#
_symmetry.space_group_name_H-M   'P 1'
#
loop_
_entity.id
_entity.type
_entity.pdbx_description
1 polymer ?
#
loop_
_entity_poly.entity_id
_entity_poly.type
_entity_poly.pdbx_seq_one_letter_code
_entity_poly.pdbx_strand_id
1 'polypeptide(L)'
;MKTVVGILTAGSLLLTAGCAELQELAEEYKAEQAAEEASRNRIRTLDLDQPVASLSVEAIAEEFDANSVMAENKYMNQPVELSGSIGSIDDSLFDEKNISITITGGEYSFSSVSCTKPRNAPEVRELRKGMRVAVRGVVTSEEMGVGLSRCKFWLVSEDRWIGDDQKKKEEKSQKQQTTKTQSLQRSFNNRQEESTDRNDNNELGQGKTRFDSSTTIDTAIYMTQEWVEAMSNNDTQRASKYMTGAAERMYDPAFFRQFERVNVSNLTVDSVSGSFINLNGIMTFVYPDGSVQKETRTFTIYSKDGSAVVTNTEFGKVVDPRN
;
A
#
# COMPACT_ATOMS: atom_id res chain seq x y z
N MET A 1 42.19 -64.82 14.14
CA MET A 1 41.01 -64.39 14.92
C MET A 1 40.46 -63.17 14.18
N LYS A 2 39.43 -63.18 13.30
CA LYS A 2 38.03 -63.66 13.39
C LYS A 2 37.46 -63.30 14.77
N THR A 3 36.53 -62.36 14.95
CA THR A 3 35.18 -62.18 14.34
C THR A 3 34.71 -60.73 14.62
N VAL A 4 34.28 -59.93 13.64
CA VAL A 4 32.93 -59.77 13.03
C VAL A 4 31.81 -59.30 13.99
N VAL A 5 31.49 -58.00 13.86
CA VAL A 5 30.18 -57.33 13.65
C VAL A 5 28.93 -57.86 14.38
N GLY A 6 28.25 -56.94 15.08
CA GLY A 6 26.84 -57.02 15.44
C GLY A 6 26.22 -55.63 15.62
N ILE A 7 25.77 -55.03 14.51
CA ILE A 7 24.86 -53.86 14.48
C ILE A 7 23.48 -54.40 14.07
N LEU A 8 22.45 -54.14 14.87
CA LEU A 8 21.03 -54.28 14.50
C LEU A 8 20.32 -53.05 15.11
N THR A 9 20.19 -51.95 14.36
CA THR A 9 18.98 -51.56 13.60
C THR A 9 17.71 -51.54 14.43
N ALA A 10 17.45 -50.42 15.08
CA ALA A 10 16.11 -49.97 15.44
C ALA A 10 16.00 -48.50 15.02
N GLY A 11 15.34 -48.24 13.89
CA GLY A 11 15.16 -46.87 13.42
C GLY A 11 14.77 -46.79 11.96
N SER A 12 13.50 -47.08 11.66
CA SER A 12 12.76 -46.46 10.55
C SER A 12 11.37 -47.03 10.46
N LEU A 13 10.45 -46.42 11.18
CA LEU A 13 9.02 -46.47 10.89
C LEU A 13 8.42 -45.30 11.64
N LEU A 14 8.20 -44.18 10.93
CA LEU A 14 7.29 -43.05 11.21
C LEU A 14 7.80 -41.78 10.48
N LEU A 15 7.64 -41.70 9.15
CA LEU A 15 7.89 -40.44 8.39
C LEU A 15 7.11 -40.36 7.06
N THR A 16 6.05 -41.14 6.86
CA THR A 16 5.32 -41.17 5.57
C THR A 16 4.02 -40.34 5.56
N ALA A 17 3.56 -39.81 6.70
CA ALA A 17 2.32 -39.03 6.75
C ALA A 17 2.51 -37.51 6.45
N GLY A 18 3.72 -36.96 6.64
CA GLY A 18 3.95 -35.51 6.52
C GLY A 18 4.27 -34.99 5.11
N CYS A 19 4.49 -35.86 4.11
CA CYS A 19 4.87 -35.42 2.75
C CYS A 19 3.66 -35.07 1.87
N ALA A 20 2.49 -35.65 2.11
CA ALA A 20 1.30 -35.39 1.28
C ALA A 20 0.71 -33.99 1.54
N GLU A 21 0.58 -33.59 2.81
CA GLU A 21 0.04 -32.28 3.20
C GLU A 21 0.94 -31.12 2.74
N LEU A 22 2.27 -31.31 2.71
CA LEU A 22 3.21 -30.31 2.21
C LEU A 22 3.13 -30.12 0.69
N GLN A 23 2.71 -31.13 -0.07
CA GLN A 23 2.58 -31.03 -1.51
C GLN A 23 1.29 -30.29 -1.90
N GLU A 24 0.19 -30.53 -1.18
CA GLU A 24 -1.09 -29.85 -1.39
C GLU A 24 -0.97 -28.33 -1.14
N LEU A 25 -0.33 -27.92 -0.04
CA LEU A 25 -0.06 -26.51 0.25
C LEU A 25 0.84 -25.84 -0.80
N ALA A 26 1.80 -26.58 -1.35
CA ALA A 26 2.68 -26.05 -2.40
C ALA A 26 1.96 -25.88 -3.75
N GLU A 27 0.98 -26.73 -4.04
CA GLU A 27 0.14 -26.63 -5.24
C GLU A 27 -0.89 -25.49 -5.11
N GLU A 28 -1.53 -25.34 -3.95
CA GLU A 28 -2.44 -24.24 -3.65
C GLU A 28 -1.74 -22.87 -3.77
N TYR A 29 -0.55 -22.74 -3.17
CA TYR A 29 0.24 -21.51 -3.27
C TYR A 29 0.65 -21.17 -4.71
N LYS A 30 1.01 -22.16 -5.53
CA LYS A 30 1.32 -21.94 -6.95
C LYS A 30 0.09 -21.51 -7.73
N ALA A 31 -1.08 -22.08 -7.43
CA ALA A 31 -2.33 -21.69 -8.06
C ALA A 31 -2.71 -20.25 -7.71
N GLU A 32 -2.54 -19.84 -6.44
CA GLU A 32 -2.77 -18.48 -5.98
C GLU A 32 -1.83 -17.48 -6.67
N GLN A 33 -0.54 -17.78 -6.75
CA GLN A 33 0.43 -16.95 -7.47
C GLN A 33 0.09 -16.80 -8.95
N ALA A 34 -0.31 -17.89 -9.60
CA ALA A 34 -0.70 -17.87 -11.01
C ALA A 34 -1.98 -17.03 -11.21
N ALA A 35 -2.94 -17.10 -10.28
CA ALA A 35 -4.15 -16.29 -10.30
C ALA A 35 -3.85 -14.79 -10.12
N GLU A 36 -2.96 -14.43 -9.18
CA GLU A 36 -2.53 -13.05 -8.96
C GLU A 36 -1.78 -12.49 -10.18
N GLU A 37 -0.91 -13.28 -10.80
CA GLU A 37 -0.21 -12.90 -12.03
C GLU A 37 -1.18 -12.72 -13.21
N ALA A 38 -2.14 -13.62 -13.37
CA ALA A 38 -3.19 -13.49 -14.38
C ALA A 38 -4.03 -12.22 -14.17
N SER A 39 -4.38 -11.90 -12.93
CA SER A 39 -5.08 -10.67 -12.57
C SER A 39 -4.26 -9.42 -12.92
N ARG A 40 -2.99 -9.38 -12.50
CA ARG A 40 -2.06 -8.27 -12.85
C ARG A 40 -1.93 -8.08 -14.36
N ASN A 41 -1.83 -9.17 -15.12
CA ASN A 41 -1.72 -9.09 -16.57
C ASN A 41 -3.01 -8.58 -17.22
N ARG A 42 -4.18 -8.96 -16.70
CA ARG A 42 -5.46 -8.41 -17.14
C ARG A 42 -5.55 -6.90 -16.87
N ILE A 43 -5.15 -6.44 -15.69
CA ILE A 43 -5.15 -5.02 -15.34
C ILE A 43 -4.25 -4.20 -16.28
N ARG A 44 -3.11 -4.76 -16.70
CA ARG A 44 -2.16 -4.10 -17.62
C ARG A 44 -2.73 -3.89 -19.02
N THR A 45 -3.65 -4.73 -19.47
CA THR A 45 -4.23 -4.63 -20.83
C THR A 45 -5.48 -3.76 -20.91
N LEU A 46 -6.03 -3.33 -19.77
CA LEU A 46 -7.20 -2.45 -19.76
C LEU A 46 -6.89 -1.09 -20.40
N ASP A 47 -7.85 -0.62 -21.19
CA ASP A 47 -7.87 0.72 -21.77
C ASP A 47 -8.40 1.71 -20.72
N LEU A 48 -7.56 2.64 -20.30
CA LEU A 48 -7.92 3.66 -19.31
C LEU A 48 -8.83 4.74 -19.89
N ASP A 49 -8.85 4.90 -21.22
CA ASP A 49 -9.64 5.95 -21.86
C ASP A 49 -11.13 5.58 -22.01
N GLN A 50 -11.50 4.36 -21.59
CA GLN A 50 -12.87 3.85 -21.56
C GLN A 50 -13.26 3.44 -20.13
N PRO A 51 -13.46 4.41 -19.22
CA PRO A 51 -13.85 4.11 -17.85
C PRO A 51 -15.26 3.51 -17.80
N VAL A 52 -15.48 2.53 -16.92
CA VAL A 52 -16.80 1.91 -16.69
C VAL A 52 -17.76 2.85 -15.95
N ALA A 53 -17.22 3.85 -15.26
CA ALA A 53 -17.97 4.87 -14.55
C ALA A 53 -17.17 6.19 -14.44
N SER A 54 -17.88 7.32 -14.46
CA SER A 54 -17.34 8.65 -14.16
C SER A 54 -18.17 9.26 -13.02
N LEU A 55 -17.52 9.54 -11.89
CA LEU A 55 -18.16 9.94 -10.64
C LEU A 55 -17.24 10.83 -9.79
N SER A 56 -17.76 11.43 -8.71
CA SER A 56 -16.92 12.14 -7.75
C SER A 56 -16.27 11.19 -6.75
N VAL A 57 -15.21 11.66 -6.07
CA VAL A 57 -14.55 10.91 -4.98
C VAL A 57 -15.54 10.57 -3.86
N GLU A 58 -16.47 11.46 -3.53
CA GLU A 58 -17.51 11.21 -2.53
C GLU A 58 -18.50 10.15 -3.02
N ALA A 59 -18.96 10.26 -4.27
CA ALA A 59 -19.94 9.32 -4.80
C ALA A 59 -19.42 7.89 -4.83
N ILE A 60 -18.14 7.68 -5.18
CA ILE A 60 -17.57 6.33 -5.16
C ILE A 60 -17.43 5.82 -3.72
N ALA A 61 -17.01 6.68 -2.79
CA ALA A 61 -16.90 6.30 -1.38
C ALA A 61 -18.27 5.95 -0.78
N GLU A 62 -19.31 6.72 -1.10
CA GLU A 62 -20.69 6.41 -0.69
C GLU A 62 -21.17 5.05 -1.22
N GLU A 63 -20.76 4.63 -2.43
CA GLU A 63 -21.09 3.29 -2.92
C GLU A 63 -20.37 2.18 -2.14
N PHE A 64 -19.11 2.38 -1.76
CA PHE A 64 -18.37 1.44 -0.90
C PHE A 64 -18.94 1.40 0.52
N ASP A 65 -19.28 2.56 1.09
CA ASP A 65 -19.89 2.66 2.43
C ASP A 65 -21.28 2.00 2.47
N ALA A 66 -22.06 2.16 1.40
CA ALA A 66 -23.39 1.56 1.30
C ALA A 66 -23.33 0.03 1.16
N ASN A 67 -22.40 -0.49 0.34
CA ASN A 67 -22.21 -1.93 0.14
C ASN A 67 -20.86 -2.22 -0.55
N SER A 68 -19.81 -2.44 0.24
CA SER A 68 -18.46 -2.68 -0.28
C SER A 68 -18.40 -3.87 -1.24
N VAL A 69 -19.01 -5.01 -0.91
CA VAL A 69 -19.03 -6.20 -1.78
C VAL A 69 -19.64 -5.90 -3.16
N MET A 70 -20.71 -5.11 -3.21
CA MET A 70 -21.31 -4.69 -4.49
C MET A 70 -20.42 -3.72 -5.25
N ALA A 71 -19.81 -2.76 -4.55
CA ALA A 71 -18.90 -1.79 -5.14
C ALA A 71 -17.61 -2.47 -5.68
N GLU A 72 -17.03 -3.42 -4.95
CA GLU A 72 -15.92 -4.25 -5.40
C GLU A 72 -16.28 -5.01 -6.68
N ASN A 73 -17.44 -5.68 -6.70
CA ASN A 73 -17.88 -6.40 -7.90
C ASN A 73 -18.06 -5.47 -9.12
N LYS A 74 -18.42 -4.20 -8.89
CA LYS A 74 -18.66 -3.20 -9.93
C LYS A 74 -17.37 -2.54 -10.41
N TYR A 75 -16.43 -2.26 -9.51
CA TYR A 75 -15.28 -1.38 -9.78
C TYR A 75 -13.93 -2.06 -9.70
N MET A 76 -13.77 -3.10 -8.86
CA MET A 76 -12.49 -3.74 -8.66
C MET A 76 -11.94 -4.28 -9.98
N ASN A 77 -10.68 -3.98 -10.26
CA ASN A 77 -10.01 -4.30 -11.52
C ASN A 77 -10.66 -3.67 -12.77
N GLN A 78 -11.44 -2.60 -12.63
CA GLN A 78 -12.04 -1.85 -13.73
C GLN A 78 -11.47 -0.42 -13.80
N PRO A 79 -11.35 0.16 -15.01
CA PRO A 79 -10.98 1.56 -15.16
C PRO A 79 -12.14 2.46 -14.74
N VAL A 80 -11.88 3.46 -13.92
CA VAL A 80 -12.85 4.48 -13.49
C VAL A 80 -12.28 5.87 -13.71
N GLU A 81 -13.16 6.86 -13.83
CA GLU A 81 -12.82 8.28 -13.83
C GLU A 81 -13.40 8.94 -12.58
N LEU A 82 -12.55 9.54 -11.76
CA LEU A 82 -12.93 10.14 -10.49
C LEU A 82 -12.58 11.63 -10.48
N SER A 83 -13.54 12.49 -10.18
CA SER A 83 -13.32 13.94 -10.04
C SER A 83 -13.17 14.34 -8.57
N GLY A 84 -12.19 15.19 -8.27
CA GLY A 84 -11.95 15.71 -6.92
C GLY A 84 -10.91 16.82 -6.90
N SER A 85 -10.32 17.06 -5.73
CA SER A 85 -9.23 18.02 -5.52
C SER A 85 -8.01 17.32 -4.93
N ILE A 86 -6.80 17.73 -5.29
CA ILE A 86 -5.58 17.17 -4.71
C ILE A 86 -5.52 17.52 -3.21
N GLY A 87 -5.64 16.52 -2.35
CA GLY A 87 -5.52 16.66 -0.90
C GLY A 87 -4.07 16.70 -0.44
N SER A 88 -3.25 15.77 -0.94
CA SER A 88 -1.82 15.70 -0.61
C SER A 88 -0.98 15.07 -1.70
N ILE A 89 0.33 15.37 -1.70
CA ILE A 89 1.35 14.81 -2.58
C ILE A 89 2.58 14.57 -1.70
N ASP A 90 2.74 13.33 -1.24
CA ASP A 90 3.73 12.98 -0.22
C ASP A 90 4.57 11.78 -0.68
N ASP A 91 5.72 11.58 -0.04
CA ASP A 91 6.51 10.39 -0.28
C ASP A 91 5.70 9.13 0.03
N SER A 92 5.74 8.14 -0.87
CA SER A 92 5.02 6.90 -0.64
C SER A 92 5.61 6.21 0.59
N LEU A 93 4.74 5.85 1.52
CA LEU A 93 5.09 5.13 2.75
C LEU A 93 5.66 3.74 2.47
N PHE A 94 5.47 3.22 1.25
CA PHE A 94 5.83 1.85 0.85
C PHE A 94 7.07 1.78 -0.04
N ASP A 95 7.43 2.88 -0.70
CA ASP A 95 8.56 2.97 -1.61
C ASP A 95 9.02 4.44 -1.73
N GLU A 96 10.18 4.75 -1.17
CA GLU A 96 10.77 6.10 -1.21
C GLU A 96 11.00 6.65 -2.63
N LYS A 97 11.02 5.76 -3.64
CA LYS A 97 11.13 6.11 -5.06
C LYS A 97 9.81 6.56 -5.67
N ASN A 98 8.70 6.32 -4.97
CA ASN A 98 7.37 6.69 -5.38
C ASN A 98 6.80 7.80 -4.49
N ILE A 99 5.81 8.48 -5.04
CA ILE A 99 5.02 9.54 -4.42
C ILE A 99 3.58 9.04 -4.39
N SER A 100 2.93 9.20 -3.25
CA SER A 100 1.50 9.01 -3.08
C SER A 100 0.77 10.32 -3.34
N ILE A 101 -0.19 10.28 -4.25
CA ILE A 101 -1.04 11.41 -4.60
C ILE A 101 -2.45 11.10 -4.09
N THR A 102 -2.94 11.91 -3.17
CA THR A 102 -4.27 11.77 -2.58
C THR A 102 -5.22 12.78 -3.21
N ILE A 103 -6.33 12.31 -3.78
CA ILE A 103 -7.45 13.13 -4.25
C ILE A 103 -8.59 13.02 -3.23
N THR A 104 -9.12 14.16 -2.78
CA THR A 104 -10.27 14.21 -1.86
C THR A 104 -11.48 14.81 -2.55
N GLY A 105 -12.65 14.54 -2.02
CA GLY A 105 -13.89 15.18 -2.46
C GLY A 105 -13.97 16.68 -2.16
N GLY A 106 -13.37 17.08 -1.03
CA GLY A 106 -13.29 18.46 -0.59
C GLY A 106 -12.28 18.63 0.53
N GLU A 107 -12.14 19.85 1.05
CA GLU A 107 -11.19 20.19 2.12
C GLU A 107 -11.49 19.46 3.44
N TYR A 108 -12.75 19.08 3.66
CA TYR A 108 -13.23 18.39 4.87
C TYR A 108 -13.74 16.98 4.61
N SER A 109 -13.51 16.42 3.41
CA SER A 109 -13.96 15.08 3.07
C SER A 109 -12.96 14.04 3.61
N PHE A 110 -13.47 13.05 4.34
CA PHE A 110 -12.69 11.86 4.73
C PHE A 110 -12.55 10.87 3.57
N SER A 111 -13.40 10.98 2.54
CA SER A 111 -13.34 10.19 1.33
C SER A 111 -12.14 10.60 0.50
N SER A 112 -11.27 9.62 0.22
CA SER A 112 -10.07 9.85 -0.57
C SER A 112 -9.82 8.74 -1.57
N VAL A 113 -9.17 9.13 -2.66
CA VAL A 113 -8.63 8.26 -3.68
C VAL A 113 -7.14 8.41 -3.66
N SER A 114 -6.40 7.29 -3.61
CA SER A 114 -4.94 7.31 -3.63
C SER A 114 -4.40 6.79 -4.95
N CYS A 115 -3.33 7.41 -5.43
CA CYS A 115 -2.60 6.95 -6.59
C CYS A 115 -1.09 7.06 -6.37
N THR A 116 -0.37 5.99 -6.66
CA THR A 116 1.10 5.95 -6.54
C THR A 116 1.78 6.20 -7.88
N LYS A 117 2.76 7.10 -7.91
CA LYS A 117 3.56 7.44 -9.09
C LYS A 117 5.05 7.48 -8.78
N PRO A 118 5.94 7.15 -9.72
CA PRO A 118 7.37 7.40 -9.56
C PRO A 118 7.66 8.88 -9.27
N ARG A 119 8.63 9.17 -8.40
CA ARG A 119 9.00 10.54 -8.01
C ARG A 119 9.42 11.42 -9.19
N ASN A 120 9.95 10.81 -10.26
CA ASN A 120 10.35 11.49 -11.48
C ASN A 120 9.22 11.68 -12.51
N ALA A 121 8.01 11.18 -12.24
CA ALA A 121 6.88 11.27 -13.16
C ALA A 121 6.45 12.75 -13.36
N PRO A 122 6.10 13.17 -14.58
CA PRO A 122 5.71 14.56 -14.87
C PRO A 122 4.50 15.02 -14.06
N GLU A 123 3.56 14.12 -13.76
CA GLU A 123 2.35 14.40 -12.99
C GLU A 123 2.67 14.91 -11.58
N VAL A 124 3.70 14.36 -10.94
CA VAL A 124 4.16 14.79 -9.61
C VAL A 124 4.67 16.24 -9.64
N ARG A 125 5.24 16.68 -10.77
CA ARG A 125 5.81 18.03 -10.92
C ARG A 125 4.77 19.07 -11.29
N GLU A 126 3.67 18.68 -11.92
CA GLU A 126 2.61 19.59 -12.37
C GLU A 126 1.49 19.74 -11.34
N LEU A 127 1.17 18.68 -10.59
CA LEU A 127 0.10 18.71 -9.59
C LEU A 127 0.49 19.50 -8.33
N ARG A 128 -0.49 20.19 -7.74
CA ARG A 128 -0.38 20.93 -6.48
C ARG A 128 -1.60 20.66 -5.61
N LYS A 129 -1.41 20.69 -4.29
CA LYS A 129 -2.50 20.64 -3.32
C LYS A 129 -3.56 21.72 -3.62
N GLY A 130 -4.83 21.34 -3.53
CA GLY A 130 -5.99 22.18 -3.81
C GLY A 130 -6.39 22.26 -5.29
N MET A 131 -5.61 21.71 -6.22
CA MET A 131 -5.99 21.70 -7.64
C MET A 131 -7.17 20.76 -7.89
N ARG A 132 -8.19 21.22 -8.62
CA ARG A 132 -9.28 20.35 -9.10
C ARG A 132 -8.78 19.52 -10.28
N VAL A 133 -8.98 18.22 -10.19
CA VAL A 133 -8.53 17.24 -11.19
C VAL A 133 -9.61 16.20 -11.45
N ALA A 134 -9.54 15.57 -12.62
CA ALA A 134 -10.12 14.25 -12.81
C ALA A 134 -8.98 13.23 -12.94
N VAL A 135 -9.12 12.08 -12.30
CA VAL A 135 -8.15 11.00 -12.37
C VAL A 135 -8.80 9.78 -13.02
N ARG A 136 -8.15 9.22 -14.03
CA ARG A 136 -8.48 7.90 -14.56
C ARG A 136 -7.52 6.89 -13.99
N GLY A 137 -8.01 5.72 -13.59
CA GLY A 137 -7.17 4.65 -13.07
C GLY A 137 -7.96 3.36 -12.91
N VAL A 138 -7.27 2.26 -12.65
CA VAL A 138 -7.92 0.98 -12.35
C VAL A 138 -8.04 0.82 -10.85
N VAL A 139 -9.24 0.54 -10.33
CA VAL A 139 -9.45 0.29 -8.90
C VAL A 139 -8.77 -1.01 -8.50
N THR A 140 -7.95 -0.96 -7.44
CA THR A 140 -7.19 -2.10 -6.95
C THR A 140 -7.32 -2.35 -5.45
N SER A 141 -7.90 -1.42 -4.70
CA SER A 141 -8.05 -1.54 -3.24
C SER A 141 -9.11 -0.55 -2.72
N GLU A 142 -9.67 -0.83 -1.55
CA GLU A 142 -10.55 0.05 -0.77
C GLU A 142 -9.99 0.32 0.65
N GLU A 143 -8.83 -0.24 1.00
CA GLU A 143 -8.35 -0.36 2.39
C GLU A 143 -8.07 0.98 3.09
N MET A 144 -7.66 2.00 2.34
CA MET A 144 -7.38 3.36 2.84
C MET A 144 -8.07 4.38 1.95
N GLY A 145 -9.35 4.12 1.67
CA GLY A 145 -10.06 4.73 0.57
C GLY A 145 -9.78 4.00 -0.74
N VAL A 146 -10.25 4.57 -1.85
CA VAL A 146 -10.20 3.90 -3.15
C VAL A 146 -8.79 4.02 -3.74
N GLY A 147 -8.08 2.90 -3.79
CA GLY A 147 -6.75 2.80 -4.39
C GLY A 147 -6.84 2.63 -5.90
N LEU A 148 -6.14 3.49 -6.64
CA LEU A 148 -6.02 3.42 -8.09
C LEU A 148 -4.60 3.02 -8.53
N SER A 149 -4.54 2.17 -9.55
CA SER A 149 -3.33 1.87 -10.30
C SER A 149 -3.37 2.49 -11.71
N ARG A 150 -2.18 2.63 -12.31
CA ARG A 150 -1.98 3.15 -13.68
C ARG A 150 -2.63 4.52 -13.92
N CYS A 151 -2.60 5.42 -12.94
CA CYS A 151 -3.45 6.60 -13.04
C CYS A 151 -2.98 7.60 -14.12
N LYS A 152 -3.92 8.37 -14.65
CA LYS A 152 -3.70 9.51 -15.55
C LYS A 152 -4.53 10.69 -15.03
N PHE A 153 -3.96 11.89 -15.05
CA PHE A 153 -4.57 13.07 -14.44
C PHE A 153 -4.97 14.10 -15.49
N TRP A 154 -6.20 14.60 -15.40
CA TRP A 154 -6.75 15.67 -16.20
C TRP A 154 -6.80 16.96 -15.38
N LEU A 155 -6.17 18.01 -15.88
CA LEU A 155 -6.22 19.33 -15.28
C LEU A 155 -7.47 20.05 -15.77
N VAL A 156 -8.46 20.19 -14.89
CA VAL A 156 -9.75 20.84 -15.22
C VAL A 156 -9.54 22.30 -15.65
N SER A 157 -8.57 23.00 -15.06
CA SER A 157 -8.27 24.40 -15.39
C SER A 157 -7.63 24.59 -16.77
N GLU A 158 -6.97 23.57 -17.30
CA GLU A 158 -6.19 23.64 -18.56
C GLU A 158 -6.80 22.77 -19.67
N ASP A 159 -7.90 22.06 -19.37
CA ASP A 159 -8.61 21.17 -20.31
C ASP A 159 -7.66 20.19 -21.03
N ARG A 160 -6.72 19.60 -20.27
CA ARG A 160 -5.71 18.68 -20.82
C ARG A 160 -5.30 17.56 -19.86
N TRP A 161 -4.83 16.45 -20.42
CA TRP A 161 -4.16 15.38 -19.69
C TRP A 161 -2.71 15.74 -19.40
N ILE A 162 -2.25 15.47 -18.18
CA ILE A 162 -0.84 15.59 -17.83
C ILE A 162 -0.06 14.43 -18.47
N GLY A 163 1.06 14.75 -19.12
CA GLY A 163 1.96 13.76 -19.73
C GLY A 163 1.62 13.32 -21.16
N ASP A 164 0.49 13.74 -21.75
CA ASP A 164 0.11 13.38 -23.13
C ASP A 164 0.93 14.13 -24.22
N ASP A 165 1.63 15.20 -23.86
CA ASP A 165 2.25 16.13 -24.81
C ASP A 165 3.54 15.64 -25.49
N GLN A 166 4.13 14.51 -25.06
CA GLN A 166 5.41 14.08 -25.63
C GLN A 166 5.25 13.28 -26.95
N LYS A 167 4.14 12.55 -27.15
CA LYS A 167 3.98 11.74 -28.38
C LYS A 167 3.39 12.49 -29.58
N LYS A 168 2.56 13.52 -29.36
CA LYS A 168 1.93 14.28 -30.47
C LYS A 168 2.78 15.44 -31.01
N LYS A 169 3.83 15.87 -30.31
CA LYS A 169 4.72 16.94 -30.78
C LYS A 169 5.83 16.46 -31.72
N GLU A 170 6.21 15.18 -31.68
CA GLU A 170 7.17 14.60 -32.63
C GLU A 170 6.53 14.28 -33.99
N GLU A 171 5.27 13.85 -34.04
CA GLU A 171 4.57 13.64 -35.33
C GLU A 171 4.20 14.94 -36.05
N LYS A 172 3.98 16.04 -35.31
CA LYS A 172 3.77 17.37 -35.92
C LYS A 172 5.07 18.05 -36.36
N SER A 173 6.20 17.77 -35.71
CA SER A 173 7.51 18.28 -36.15
C SER A 173 8.11 17.48 -37.31
N GLN A 174 7.82 16.18 -37.45
CA GLN A 174 8.26 15.38 -38.62
C GLN A 174 7.40 15.59 -39.89
N LYS A 175 6.17 16.08 -39.78
CA LYS A 175 5.34 16.46 -40.95
C LYS A 175 5.55 17.89 -41.46
N GLN A 176 6.36 18.72 -40.78
CA GLN A 176 6.72 20.07 -41.24
C GLN A 176 8.19 20.24 -41.66
N GLN A 177 9.02 19.19 -41.56
CA GLN A 177 10.40 19.18 -42.08
C GLN A 177 10.60 18.37 -43.37
N THR A 178 9.52 17.94 -44.03
CA THR A 178 9.53 17.34 -45.38
C THR A 178 9.07 18.31 -46.46
N THR A 179 9.48 19.58 -46.38
CA THR A 179 9.54 20.49 -47.54
C THR A 179 10.55 21.60 -47.24
N LYS A 180 11.63 21.65 -48.03
CA LYS A 180 12.88 22.43 -47.82
C LYS A 180 13.80 21.76 -46.79
N THR A 181 14.66 20.82 -47.20
CA THR A 181 15.93 21.18 -47.84
C THR A 181 16.46 19.98 -48.62
N GLN A 182 16.09 19.90 -49.89
CA GLN A 182 16.84 19.17 -50.91
C GLN A 182 17.72 20.18 -51.63
N SER A 183 18.94 20.39 -51.14
CA SER A 183 20.09 20.80 -51.97
C SER A 183 21.37 20.75 -51.15
N LEU A 184 22.39 20.12 -51.74
CA LEU A 184 23.80 20.03 -51.35
C LEU A 184 24.13 18.95 -50.32
N GLN A 185 24.27 17.69 -50.78
CA GLN A 185 25.50 17.07 -51.31
C GLN A 185 26.63 16.86 -50.30
N ARG A 186 26.83 15.57 -50.03
CA ARG A 186 28.06 14.79 -50.22
C ARG A 186 29.24 15.05 -49.28
N SER A 187 29.90 13.92 -49.02
CA SER A 187 31.25 13.71 -48.51
C SER A 187 31.27 13.53 -46.98
N PHE A 188 31.84 12.49 -46.37
CA PHE A 188 32.90 11.56 -46.77
C PHE A 188 32.69 10.16 -46.14
N ASN A 189 33.29 9.17 -46.80
CA ASN A 189 33.31 7.75 -46.46
C ASN A 189 34.40 7.38 -45.43
N ASN A 190 34.13 6.26 -44.75
CA ASN A 190 35.03 5.19 -44.27
C ASN A 190 35.96 5.44 -43.07
N ARG A 191 35.94 4.48 -42.12
CA ARG A 191 37.00 3.49 -41.81
C ARG A 191 36.88 3.06 -40.33
N GLN A 192 36.37 1.87 -39.99
CA GLN A 192 36.99 0.52 -39.93
C GLN A 192 37.51 0.19 -38.51
N GLU A 193 37.23 -1.06 -38.06
CA GLU A 193 37.95 -1.86 -37.02
C GLU A 193 37.76 -1.44 -35.54
N GLU A 194 37.73 -2.29 -34.50
CA GLU A 194 37.83 -3.76 -34.30
C GLU A 194 37.66 -4.06 -32.77
N SER A 195 37.17 -5.25 -32.41
CA SER A 195 37.42 -5.98 -31.13
C SER A 195 36.85 -5.36 -29.81
N THR A 196 36.50 -6.07 -28.73
CA THR A 196 36.73 -7.42 -28.18
C THR A 196 35.63 -7.76 -27.16
N ASP A 197 35.42 -9.06 -26.93
CA ASP A 197 34.75 -9.69 -25.79
C ASP A 197 35.08 -9.12 -24.39
N ARG A 198 34.09 -9.14 -23.49
CA ARG A 198 34.23 -9.69 -22.12
C ARG A 198 32.89 -9.77 -21.37
N ASN A 199 32.55 -10.99 -20.98
CA ASN A 199 31.68 -11.34 -19.85
C ASN A 199 32.13 -10.62 -18.56
N ASP A 200 31.18 -10.31 -17.67
CA ASP A 200 31.15 -10.97 -16.35
C ASP A 200 29.83 -10.72 -15.60
N ASN A 201 29.36 -11.82 -15.01
CA ASN A 201 28.18 -11.95 -14.17
C ASN A 201 28.40 -11.30 -12.80
N ASN A 202 27.31 -10.83 -12.16
CA ASN A 202 27.23 -10.80 -10.71
C ASN A 202 25.78 -11.01 -10.27
N GLU A 203 25.47 -12.27 -9.92
CA GLU A 203 24.39 -12.64 -9.03
C GLU A 203 24.73 -12.16 -7.60
N LEU A 204 23.80 -11.44 -6.98
CA LEU A 204 23.78 -11.23 -5.53
C LEU A 204 22.45 -11.75 -5.01
N GLY A 205 22.57 -12.78 -4.17
CA GLY A 205 21.49 -13.64 -3.70
C GLY A 205 20.41 -12.90 -2.90
N GLN A 206 19.17 -13.17 -3.27
CA GLN A 206 17.99 -12.87 -2.47
C GLN A 206 17.81 -13.95 -1.40
N GLY A 207 18.18 -13.61 -0.17
CA GLY A 207 17.73 -14.33 1.02
C GLY A 207 16.26 -14.04 1.26
N LYS A 208 15.40 -14.97 0.85
CA LYS A 208 13.95 -14.95 1.04
C LYS A 208 13.64 -15.34 2.49
N THR A 209 13.49 -14.36 3.38
CA THR A 209 12.96 -14.59 4.74
C THR A 209 11.46 -14.90 4.62
N ARG A 210 11.12 -16.09 5.09
CA ARG A 210 9.75 -16.62 5.20
C ARG A 210 8.99 -15.72 6.18
N PHE A 211 7.90 -15.11 5.73
CA PHE A 211 7.03 -14.25 6.53
C PHE A 211 6.29 -15.13 7.55
N ASP A 212 6.79 -15.21 8.78
CA ASP A 212 6.16 -15.98 9.85
C ASP A 212 5.06 -15.14 10.50
N SER A 213 3.83 -15.28 9.96
CA SER A 213 2.65 -14.49 10.33
C SER A 213 2.38 -14.44 11.84
N SER A 214 2.69 -15.51 12.59
CA SER A 214 2.53 -15.53 14.05
C SER A 214 3.45 -14.51 14.73
N THR A 215 4.72 -14.46 14.31
CA THR A 215 5.70 -13.51 14.87
C THR A 215 5.35 -12.07 14.52
N THR A 216 4.77 -11.83 13.34
CA THR A 216 4.32 -10.50 12.90
C THR A 216 3.14 -9.99 13.72
N ILE A 217 2.15 -10.86 14.02
CA ILE A 217 1.00 -10.52 14.87
C ILE A 217 1.44 -10.21 16.31
N ASP A 218 2.31 -11.04 16.89
CA ASP A 218 2.83 -10.82 18.24
C ASP A 218 3.57 -9.48 18.34
N THR A 219 4.34 -9.14 17.30
CA THR A 219 5.01 -7.84 17.19
C THR A 219 4.00 -6.70 17.12
N ALA A 220 2.92 -6.83 16.34
CA ALA A 220 1.88 -5.81 16.24
C ALA A 220 1.15 -5.57 17.57
N ILE A 221 0.82 -6.65 18.30
CA ILE A 221 0.19 -6.58 19.63
C ILE A 221 1.12 -5.87 20.60
N TYR A 222 2.39 -6.30 20.68
CA TYR A 222 3.39 -5.71 21.56
C TYR A 222 3.57 -4.21 21.29
N MET A 223 3.73 -3.82 20.02
CA MET A 223 3.94 -2.42 19.65
C MET A 223 2.73 -1.54 19.97
N THR A 224 1.52 -2.08 19.83
CA THR A 224 0.28 -1.37 20.22
C THR A 224 0.24 -1.12 21.73
N GLN A 225 0.67 -2.09 22.54
CA GLN A 225 0.76 -1.95 24.00
C GLN A 225 1.81 -0.90 24.40
N GLU A 226 3.01 -0.97 23.81
CA GLU A 226 4.10 -0.02 24.05
C GLU A 226 3.71 1.42 23.68
N TRP A 227 2.99 1.58 22.57
CA TRP A 227 2.46 2.87 22.13
C TRP A 227 1.48 3.45 23.15
N VAL A 228 0.50 2.66 23.59
CA VAL A 228 -0.50 3.10 24.58
C VAL A 228 0.14 3.39 25.93
N GLU A 229 1.12 2.60 26.35
CA GLU A 229 1.89 2.87 27.56
C GLU A 229 2.65 4.21 27.46
N ALA A 230 3.32 4.47 26.33
CA ALA A 230 4.01 5.74 26.11
C ALA A 230 3.05 6.93 26.15
N MET A 231 1.87 6.81 25.55
CA MET A 231 0.82 7.83 25.63
C MET A 231 0.34 8.05 27.07
N SER A 232 0.12 6.97 27.83
CA SER A 232 -0.28 7.05 29.24
C SER A 232 0.75 7.75 30.11
N ASN A 233 2.03 7.58 29.81
CA ASN A 233 3.13 8.23 30.53
C ASN A 233 3.43 9.65 30.03
N ASN A 234 2.65 10.16 29.06
CA ASN A 234 2.89 11.44 28.39
C ASN A 234 4.33 11.53 27.80
N ASP A 235 4.89 10.38 27.39
CA ASP A 235 6.19 10.28 26.73
C ASP A 235 6.00 10.40 25.22
N THR A 236 5.91 11.63 24.74
CA THR A 236 5.64 11.95 23.33
C THR A 236 6.75 11.45 22.40
N GLN A 237 7.99 11.42 22.88
CA GLN A 237 9.15 10.97 22.09
C GLN A 237 9.15 9.45 21.91
N ARG A 238 8.74 8.69 22.93
CA ARG A 238 8.57 7.23 22.80
C ARG A 238 7.33 6.92 21.98
N ALA A 239 6.21 7.61 22.23
CA ALA A 239 4.96 7.39 21.49
C ALA A 239 5.15 7.60 19.99
N SER A 240 5.85 8.66 19.56
CA SER A 240 6.05 8.98 18.14
C SER A 240 6.83 7.92 17.37
N LYS A 241 7.57 7.03 18.04
CA LYS A 241 8.29 5.92 17.39
C LYS A 241 7.36 4.79 16.96
N TYR A 242 6.17 4.73 17.56
CA TYR A 242 5.23 3.63 17.37
C TYR A 242 4.04 4.01 16.47
N MET A 243 3.97 5.25 15.99
CA MET A 243 2.87 5.73 15.17
C MET A 243 3.33 6.52 13.96
N THR A 244 2.48 6.55 12.95
CA THR A 244 2.62 7.40 11.77
C THR A 244 1.24 7.70 11.20
N GLY A 245 1.18 8.44 10.09
CA GLY A 245 -0.05 8.60 9.32
C GLY A 245 -1.18 9.28 10.10
N ALA A 246 -2.35 8.65 10.12
CA ALA A 246 -3.53 9.21 10.78
C ALA A 246 -3.40 9.17 12.31
N ALA A 247 -2.82 8.09 12.86
CA ALA A 247 -2.59 7.95 14.30
C ALA A 247 -1.72 9.09 14.84
N GLU A 248 -0.65 9.46 14.13
CA GLU A 248 0.22 10.58 14.51
C GLU A 248 -0.53 11.93 14.47
N ARG A 249 -1.33 12.18 13.43
CA ARG A 249 -2.10 13.44 13.31
C ARG A 249 -3.21 13.58 14.34
N MET A 250 -3.80 12.46 14.76
CA MET A 250 -4.87 12.43 15.76
C MET A 250 -4.35 12.42 17.20
N TYR A 251 -3.05 12.19 17.39
CA TYR A 251 -2.45 12.17 18.71
C TYR A 251 -2.34 13.59 19.29
N ASP A 252 -3.10 13.84 20.35
CA ASP A 252 -3.00 15.05 21.16
C ASP A 252 -2.49 14.71 22.57
N PRO A 253 -1.22 15.03 22.91
CA PRO A 253 -0.70 14.84 24.26
C PRO A 253 -1.54 15.55 25.34
N ALA A 254 -2.16 16.69 25.02
CA ALA A 254 -2.99 17.42 25.98
C ALA A 254 -4.24 16.65 26.38
N PHE A 255 -4.86 15.94 25.42
CA PHE A 255 -5.97 15.04 25.68
C PHE A 255 -5.61 13.94 26.69
N PHE A 256 -4.43 13.33 26.58
CA PHE A 256 -4.04 12.23 27.46
C PHE A 256 -3.71 12.65 28.89
N ARG A 257 -3.36 13.93 29.11
CA ARG A 257 -3.06 14.47 30.45
C ARG A 257 -4.26 14.52 31.40
N GLN A 258 -5.48 14.35 30.90
CA GLN A 258 -6.67 14.30 31.74
C GLN A 258 -6.86 12.95 32.45
N PHE A 259 -6.11 11.93 32.04
CA PHE A 259 -6.18 10.58 32.61
C PHE A 259 -4.98 10.35 33.53
N GLU A 260 -5.21 9.66 34.63
CA GLU A 260 -4.15 9.14 35.49
C GLU A 260 -3.40 8.00 34.79
N ARG A 261 -4.14 7.15 34.07
CA ARG A 261 -3.57 6.04 33.30
C ARG A 261 -4.44 5.67 32.13
N VAL A 262 -3.81 5.28 31.03
CA VAL A 262 -4.46 4.66 29.87
C VAL A 262 -3.82 3.30 29.62
N ASN A 263 -4.63 2.30 29.29
CA ASN A 263 -4.15 0.96 28.94
C ASN A 263 -4.96 0.38 27.79
N VAL A 264 -4.39 -0.58 27.07
CA VAL A 264 -5.06 -1.39 26.06
C VAL A 264 -5.00 -2.86 26.45
N SER A 265 -6.11 -3.56 26.25
CA SER A 265 -6.24 -4.98 26.59
C SER A 265 -7.10 -5.71 25.55
N ASN A 266 -7.11 -7.04 25.61
CA ASN A 266 -7.89 -7.89 24.71
C ASN A 266 -7.63 -7.58 23.22
N LEU A 267 -6.38 -7.31 22.87
CA LEU A 267 -5.97 -7.14 21.48
C LEU A 267 -6.14 -8.47 20.75
N THR A 268 -7.00 -8.47 19.75
CA THR A 268 -7.32 -9.63 18.91
C THR A 268 -7.24 -9.22 17.45
N VAL A 269 -6.71 -10.12 16.61
CA VAL A 269 -6.64 -9.87 15.17
C VAL A 269 -8.04 -9.93 14.58
N ASP A 270 -8.43 -8.87 13.89
CA ASP A 270 -9.66 -8.77 13.12
C ASP A 270 -9.42 -9.22 11.68
N SER A 271 -8.41 -8.62 11.03
CA SER A 271 -8.02 -8.95 9.66
C SER A 271 -6.52 -8.76 9.44
N VAL A 272 -5.97 -9.50 8.47
CA VAL A 272 -4.61 -9.34 7.96
C VAL A 272 -4.68 -9.24 6.45
N SER A 273 -4.18 -8.14 5.89
CA SER A 273 -4.10 -7.94 4.44
C SER A 273 -2.71 -7.45 4.06
N GLY A 274 -1.93 -8.32 3.41
CA GLY A 274 -0.55 -8.04 3.06
C GLY A 274 0.30 -7.69 4.30
N SER A 275 0.77 -6.43 4.37
CA SER A 275 1.55 -5.90 5.49
C SER A 275 0.69 -5.21 6.56
N PHE A 276 -0.63 -5.23 6.44
CA PHE A 276 -1.53 -4.60 7.40
C PHE A 276 -2.18 -5.62 8.31
N ILE A 277 -2.23 -5.28 9.60
CA ILE A 277 -2.90 -6.05 10.64
C ILE A 277 -3.88 -5.12 11.33
N ASN A 278 -5.16 -5.46 11.31
CA ASN A 278 -6.17 -4.76 12.10
C ASN A 278 -6.35 -5.51 13.41
N LEU A 279 -6.15 -4.82 14.53
CA LEU A 279 -6.41 -5.33 15.87
C LEU A 279 -7.63 -4.65 16.46
N ASN A 280 -8.51 -5.43 17.07
CA ASN A 280 -9.55 -4.92 17.95
C ASN A 280 -9.08 -5.05 19.40
N GLY A 281 -9.19 -3.97 20.17
CA GLY A 281 -8.83 -3.94 21.58
C GLY A 281 -9.77 -3.11 22.43
N ILE A 282 -9.60 -3.20 23.74
CA ILE A 282 -10.33 -2.40 24.72
C ILE A 282 -9.36 -1.39 25.34
N MET A 283 -9.60 -0.12 25.05
CA MET A 283 -8.95 1.01 25.72
C MET A 283 -9.62 1.23 27.08
N THR A 284 -8.80 1.34 28.12
CA THR A 284 -9.24 1.67 29.48
C THR A 284 -8.62 2.99 29.90
N PHE A 285 -9.46 3.96 30.24
CA PHE A 285 -9.07 5.26 30.74
C PHE A 285 -9.38 5.33 32.23
N VAL A 286 -8.36 5.61 33.04
CA VAL A 286 -8.48 5.83 34.48
C VAL A 286 -8.33 7.32 34.73
N TYR A 287 -9.32 7.94 35.35
CA TYR A 287 -9.30 9.36 35.69
C TYR A 287 -8.67 9.59 37.08
N PRO A 288 -8.20 10.81 37.39
CA PRO A 288 -7.59 11.13 38.69
C PRO A 288 -8.48 10.93 39.93
N ASP A 289 -9.80 10.81 39.74
CA ASP A 289 -10.77 10.50 40.81
C ASP A 289 -10.96 8.98 41.01
N GLY A 290 -10.23 8.15 40.26
CA GLY A 290 -10.32 6.70 40.27
C GLY A 290 -11.45 6.13 39.42
N SER A 291 -12.30 6.98 38.81
CA SER A 291 -13.32 6.51 37.87
C SER A 291 -12.67 5.93 36.62
N VAL A 292 -13.37 4.98 35.99
CA VAL A 292 -12.87 4.24 34.84
C VAL A 292 -13.87 4.31 33.71
N GLN A 293 -13.38 4.50 32.49
CA GLN A 293 -14.13 4.33 31.25
C GLN A 293 -13.43 3.30 30.37
N LYS A 294 -14.20 2.45 29.70
CA LYS A 294 -13.69 1.51 28.70
C LYS A 294 -14.41 1.68 27.37
N GLU A 295 -13.65 1.59 26.30
CA GLU A 295 -14.16 1.63 24.93
C GLU A 295 -13.45 0.63 24.04
N THR A 296 -14.14 0.15 23.01
CA THR A 296 -13.50 -0.63 21.95
C THR A 296 -12.79 0.30 20.97
N ARG A 297 -11.63 -0.12 20.49
CA ARG A 297 -10.90 0.58 19.46
C ARG A 297 -10.30 -0.40 18.46
N THR A 298 -10.35 -0.03 17.19
CA THR A 298 -9.62 -0.72 16.13
C THR A 298 -8.29 0.00 15.90
N PHE A 299 -7.23 -0.78 15.76
CA PHE A 299 -5.88 -0.32 15.49
C PHE A 299 -5.46 -0.90 14.15
N THR A 300 -5.05 -0.05 13.22
CA THR A 300 -4.44 -0.50 11.96
C THR A 300 -2.94 -0.40 12.12
N ILE A 301 -2.26 -1.54 12.00
CA ILE A 301 -0.82 -1.66 12.13
C ILE A 301 -0.24 -2.02 10.77
N TYR A 302 0.75 -1.26 10.35
CA TYR A 302 1.61 -1.64 9.24
C TYR A 302 2.81 -2.42 9.79
N SER A 303 3.02 -3.64 9.34
CA SER A 303 4.17 -4.46 9.69
C SER A 303 4.91 -5.00 8.48
N LYS A 304 6.21 -4.74 8.43
CA LYS A 304 7.12 -5.18 7.37
C LYS A 304 8.53 -5.39 7.93
N ASP A 305 9.18 -6.47 7.51
CA ASP A 305 10.58 -6.78 7.84
C ASP A 305 10.91 -6.74 9.35
N GLY A 306 9.95 -7.16 10.19
CA GLY A 306 10.08 -7.17 11.65
C GLY A 306 9.87 -5.82 12.34
N SER A 307 9.58 -4.77 11.58
CA SER A 307 9.10 -3.49 12.11
C SER A 307 7.57 -3.44 12.10
N ALA A 308 6.97 -2.73 13.06
CA ALA A 308 5.53 -2.48 13.09
C ALA A 308 5.24 -1.07 13.61
N VAL A 309 4.27 -0.38 13.02
CA VAL A 309 3.83 0.96 13.44
C VAL A 309 2.31 1.09 13.33
N VAL A 310 1.70 1.80 14.27
CA VAL A 310 0.27 2.12 14.24
C VAL A 310 0.04 3.24 13.23
N THR A 311 -0.74 2.98 12.18
CA THR A 311 -1.00 3.96 11.12
C THR A 311 -2.35 4.66 11.32
N ASN A 312 -3.30 3.99 11.97
CA ASN A 312 -4.62 4.53 12.24
C ASN A 312 -5.22 3.94 13.53
N THR A 313 -6.14 4.68 14.14
CA THR A 313 -7.01 4.17 15.21
C THR A 313 -8.42 4.67 15.05
N GLU A 314 -9.39 3.80 15.26
CA GLU A 314 -10.80 4.13 15.13
C GLU A 314 -11.57 3.80 16.40
N PHE A 315 -12.35 4.76 16.89
CA PHE A 315 -13.26 4.55 18.01
C PHE A 315 -14.40 3.63 17.58
N GLY A 316 -14.66 2.57 18.35
CA GLY A 316 -15.82 1.71 18.13
C GLY A 316 -17.02 2.15 18.98
N LYS A 317 -17.02 1.78 20.26
CA LYS A 317 -18.09 2.14 21.20
C LYS A 317 -17.61 2.16 22.65
N VAL A 318 -18.31 2.90 23.50
CA VAL A 318 -18.17 2.80 24.95
C VAL A 318 -18.74 1.45 25.41
N VAL A 319 -17.94 0.66 26.11
CA VAL A 319 -18.36 -0.63 26.70
C VAL A 319 -18.62 -0.52 28.20
N ASP A 320 -17.98 0.45 28.85
CA ASP A 320 -18.15 0.76 30.28
C ASP A 320 -18.06 2.29 30.41
N PRO A 321 -19.18 3.02 30.56
CA PRO A 321 -19.15 4.46 30.68
C PRO A 321 -18.52 4.88 32.02
N ARG A 322 -17.98 6.10 32.07
CA ARG A 322 -17.45 6.67 33.32
C ARG A 322 -18.58 6.74 34.35
N ASN A 323 -18.35 6.13 35.52
CA ASN A 323 -19.22 6.22 36.70
C ASN A 323 -18.61 7.15 37.76
#